data_AF-A0A3S1DSB3-F1
#
_entry.id   AF-A0A3S1DSB3-F1
#
_cell.length_a   1.000
_cell.length_b   1.000
_cell.length_c   1.000
_cell.angle_alpha   90.00
_cell.angle_beta   90.00
_cell.angle_gamma   90.00
#
_symmetry.space_group_name_H-M   'P 1'
#
loop_
_entity.id
_entity.type
_entity.pdbx_description
1 polymer ?
#
loop_
_entity_poly.entity_id
_entity_poly.type
_entity_poly.pdbx_seq_one_letter_code
_entity_poly.pdbx_strand_id
1 'polypeptide(L)'
;FKGKRFNVGNPGSGTRSSMERLLGAMGWTLADFSLASELKADEHGPALCDGKIDGFVYGVGHPSANIQDPTTTCAAKMVPLTGEVVDKLVAENPYYAKAIIPGGLYANNPDDTGTFGVLATLVTSAKVPDESVYQLTRAVFENFDEFKSLHPAFANLEPAKMVSEGNSAPLHPGAEKYFKEKGWLK
;
A
#
# COMPACT_ATOMS: atom_id res chain seq x y z
N PHE A 1 11.04 -5.79 15.31
CA PHE A 1 10.38 -4.88 16.27
C PHE A 1 9.64 -5.60 17.40
N LYS A 2 10.04 -6.81 17.81
CA LYS A 2 9.42 -7.52 18.95
C LYS A 2 9.59 -6.73 20.25
N GLY A 3 8.60 -6.76 21.13
CA GLY A 3 8.64 -6.13 22.46
C GLY A 3 8.65 -4.61 22.45
N LYS A 4 8.43 -3.97 21.29
CA LYS A 4 8.36 -2.51 21.15
C LYS A 4 6.94 -1.99 21.34
N ARG A 5 6.81 -0.70 21.61
CA ARG A 5 5.54 0.02 21.52
C ARG A 5 5.32 0.36 20.05
N PHE A 6 4.44 -0.34 19.37
CA PHE A 6 4.35 -0.27 17.92
C PHE A 6 2.92 0.00 17.49
N ASN A 7 2.75 0.93 16.55
CA ASN A 7 1.45 1.14 15.94
C ASN A 7 1.21 0.11 14.84
N VAL A 8 0.17 -0.69 15.01
CA VAL A 8 -0.18 -1.82 14.13
C VAL A 8 -1.28 -1.47 13.12
N GLY A 9 -1.67 -0.19 13.07
CA GLY A 9 -2.69 0.34 12.17
C GLY A 9 -4.11 0.23 12.74
N ASN A 10 -5.01 1.03 12.18
CA ASN A 10 -6.39 1.16 12.64
C ASN A 10 -7.17 -0.14 12.39
N PRO A 11 -8.09 -0.54 13.30
CA PRO A 11 -9.00 -1.65 13.07
C PRO A 11 -9.74 -1.52 11.74
N GLY A 12 -9.83 -2.63 11.00
CA GLY A 12 -10.47 -2.68 9.69
C GLY A 12 -9.68 -2.07 8.52
N SER A 13 -8.48 -1.52 8.75
CA SER A 13 -7.64 -0.99 7.67
C SER A 13 -6.85 -2.09 6.93
N GLY A 14 -6.53 -1.84 5.66
CA GLY A 14 -5.63 -2.71 4.89
C GLY A 14 -4.21 -2.81 5.49
N THR A 15 -3.74 -1.72 6.11
CA THR A 15 -2.49 -1.70 6.90
C THR A 15 -2.57 -2.71 8.04
N ARG A 16 -3.66 -2.71 8.81
CA ARG A 16 -3.83 -3.63 9.94
C ARG A 16 -3.89 -5.09 9.48
N SER A 17 -4.65 -5.37 8.42
CA SER A 17 -4.73 -6.71 7.84
C SER A 17 -3.36 -7.21 7.35
N SER A 18 -2.57 -6.33 6.72
CA SER A 18 -1.23 -6.68 6.25
C SER A 18 -0.25 -6.90 7.40
N MET A 19 -0.37 -6.11 8.47
CA MET A 19 0.42 -6.28 9.68
C MET A 19 0.14 -7.63 10.35
N GLU A 20 -1.12 -8.01 10.51
CA GLU A 20 -1.50 -9.30 11.10
C GLU A 20 -1.01 -10.49 10.27
N ARG A 21 -1.05 -10.39 8.94
CA ARG A 21 -0.50 -11.40 8.02
C ARG A 21 1.01 -11.55 8.17
N LEU A 22 1.73 -10.43 8.22
CA LEU A 22 3.17 -10.44 8.46
C LEU A 22 3.50 -11.06 9.82
N LEU A 23 2.80 -10.66 10.87
CA LEU A 23 2.98 -11.23 12.21
C LEU A 23 2.73 -12.72 12.22
N GLY A 24 1.63 -13.19 11.61
CA GLY A 24 1.33 -14.62 11.49
C GLY A 24 2.43 -15.39 10.77
N ALA A 25 2.97 -14.84 9.67
CA ALA A 25 4.08 -15.44 8.93
C ALA A 25 5.38 -15.48 9.75
N MET A 26 5.57 -14.54 10.68
CA MET A 26 6.68 -14.51 11.63
C MET A 26 6.44 -15.37 12.89
N GLY A 27 5.26 -15.97 13.04
CA GLY A 27 4.85 -16.69 14.26
C GLY A 27 4.63 -15.76 15.46
N TRP A 28 4.30 -14.49 15.21
CA TRP A 28 4.04 -13.47 16.22
C TRP A 28 2.54 -13.12 16.27
N THR A 29 2.16 -12.48 17.35
CA THR A 29 0.84 -11.91 17.63
C THR A 29 0.99 -10.48 18.15
N LEU A 30 -0.12 -9.79 18.39
CA LEU A 30 -0.08 -8.48 19.02
C LEU A 30 0.49 -8.52 20.45
N ALA A 31 0.40 -9.67 21.14
CA ALA A 31 0.94 -9.84 22.48
C ALA A 31 2.48 -9.87 22.51
N ASP A 32 3.13 -10.03 21.35
CA ASP A 32 4.58 -9.92 21.23
C ASP A 32 5.08 -8.46 21.25
N PHE A 33 4.19 -7.48 21.29
CA PHE A 33 4.51 -6.07 21.48
C PHE A 33 4.30 -5.65 22.94
N SER A 34 5.09 -4.69 23.42
CA SER A 34 4.85 -4.11 24.75
C SER A 34 3.64 -3.16 24.74
N LEU A 35 3.32 -2.61 23.56
CA LEU A 35 2.09 -1.88 23.27
C LEU A 35 1.80 -2.07 21.78
N ALA A 36 0.62 -2.57 21.44
CA ALA A 36 0.10 -2.58 20.07
C ALA A 36 -0.93 -1.44 19.95
N SER A 37 -0.49 -0.26 19.52
CA SER A 37 -1.39 0.90 19.38
C SER A 37 -2.15 0.83 18.05
N GLU A 38 -3.27 1.55 18.00
CA GLU A 38 -4.23 1.54 16.89
C GLU A 38 -4.54 2.96 16.37
N LEU A 39 -3.51 3.80 16.39
CA LEU A 39 -3.52 5.22 16.03
C LEU A 39 -3.78 5.42 14.53
N LYS A 40 -4.53 6.48 14.21
CA LYS A 40 -4.79 6.96 12.85
C LYS A 40 -3.54 7.56 12.22
N ALA A 41 -3.54 7.66 10.89
CA ALA A 41 -2.40 8.08 10.10
C ALA A 41 -1.79 9.41 10.58
N ASP A 42 -2.63 10.41 10.83
CA ASP A 42 -2.26 11.74 11.33
C ASP A 42 -1.63 11.74 12.74
N GLU A 43 -1.79 10.65 13.49
CA GLU A 43 -1.25 10.50 14.85
C GLU A 43 0.10 9.76 14.87
N HIS A 44 0.51 9.10 13.78
CA HIS A 44 1.72 8.26 13.74
C HIS A 44 2.99 9.08 13.99
N GLY A 45 3.19 10.13 13.19
CA GLY A 45 4.37 10.98 13.26
C GLY A 45 4.53 11.66 14.62
N PRO A 46 3.51 12.38 15.14
CA PRO A 46 3.56 12.99 16.46
C PRO A 46 3.82 11.97 17.58
N ALA A 47 3.14 10.82 17.57
CA ALA A 47 3.34 9.80 18.60
C ALA A 47 4.76 9.20 18.56
N LEU A 48 5.34 9.03 17.38
CA LEU A 48 6.71 8.57 17.22
C LEU A 48 7.71 9.63 17.72
N CYS A 49 7.57 10.89 17.28
CA CYS A 49 8.48 11.97 17.64
C CYS A 49 8.39 12.34 19.14
N ASP A 50 7.22 12.22 19.76
CA ASP A 50 7.04 12.39 21.20
C ASP A 50 7.56 11.19 22.02
N GLY A 51 8.01 10.12 21.37
CA GLY A 51 8.47 8.89 22.03
C GLY A 51 7.36 8.12 22.74
N LYS A 52 6.09 8.28 22.32
CA LYS A 52 4.94 7.49 22.83
C LYS A 52 4.91 6.09 22.22
N ILE A 53 5.34 5.97 20.97
CA ILE A 53 5.60 4.71 20.26
C ILE A 53 7.04 4.68 19.75
N ASP A 54 7.56 3.48 19.51
CA ASP A 54 8.90 3.23 19.00
C ASP A 54 8.92 2.99 17.47
N GLY A 55 7.75 2.83 16.85
CA GLY A 55 7.61 2.62 15.41
C GLY A 55 6.15 2.40 15.00
N PHE A 56 5.90 2.49 13.70
CA PHE A 56 4.59 2.23 13.11
C PHE A 56 4.72 1.56 11.75
N VAL A 57 3.68 0.85 11.34
CA VAL A 57 3.50 0.38 9.95
C VAL A 57 2.44 1.23 9.27
N TYR A 58 2.68 1.59 8.00
CA TYR A 58 1.70 2.31 7.20
C TYR A 58 1.82 1.92 5.73
N GLY A 59 0.81 1.21 5.22
CA GLY A 59 0.72 0.90 3.79
C GLY A 59 0.18 2.11 3.03
N VAL A 60 1.04 2.77 2.25
CA VAL A 60 0.70 3.99 1.51
C VAL A 60 1.49 4.08 0.20
N GLY A 61 0.95 4.78 -0.79
CA GLY A 61 1.72 5.17 -1.97
C GLY A 61 2.78 6.23 -1.62
N HIS A 62 3.90 6.23 -2.32
CA HIS A 62 4.99 7.18 -2.09
C HIS A 62 5.07 8.22 -3.23
N PRO A 63 5.40 9.49 -2.94
CA PRO A 63 5.68 10.06 -1.62
C PRO A 63 4.40 10.23 -0.77
N SER A 64 4.58 10.46 0.54
CA SER A 64 3.51 10.55 1.53
C SER A 64 3.92 11.45 2.69
N ALA A 65 3.09 12.42 3.04
CA ALA A 65 3.33 13.37 4.12
C ALA A 65 3.51 12.68 5.48
N ASN A 66 2.71 11.64 5.77
CA ASN A 66 2.79 10.88 7.02
C ASN A 66 4.18 10.20 7.22
N ILE A 67 4.92 9.96 6.14
CA ILE A 67 6.29 9.46 6.22
C ILE A 67 7.30 10.61 6.22
N GLN A 68 7.04 11.67 5.44
CA GLN A 68 7.91 12.84 5.35
C GLN A 68 8.04 13.61 6.67
N ASP A 69 6.94 13.79 7.38
CA ASP A 69 6.90 14.59 8.61
C ASP A 69 7.79 14.01 9.71
N PRO A 70 7.66 12.74 10.14
CA PRO A 70 8.53 12.18 11.19
C PRO A 70 9.98 11.98 10.74
N THR A 71 10.21 11.66 9.46
CA THR A 71 11.57 11.52 8.92
C THR A 71 12.32 12.85 8.92
N THR A 72 11.61 13.97 8.75
CA THR A 72 12.19 15.31 8.83
C THR A 72 12.28 15.82 10.27
N THR A 73 11.20 15.69 11.04
CA THR A 73 11.03 16.35 12.35
C THR A 73 11.87 15.70 13.45
N CYS A 74 11.91 14.37 13.49
CA CYS A 74 12.61 13.62 14.53
C CYS A 74 13.56 12.55 13.97
N ALA A 75 13.96 12.70 12.69
CA ALA A 75 14.91 11.83 12.02
C ALA A 75 14.52 10.34 12.03
N ALA A 76 13.20 10.05 11.96
CA ALA A 76 12.69 8.69 11.88
C ALA A 76 13.36 7.91 10.74
N LYS A 77 13.63 6.63 10.97
CA LYS A 77 14.29 5.74 10.02
C LYS A 77 13.30 4.75 9.42
N MET A 78 13.45 4.49 8.13
CA MET A 78 12.78 3.40 7.46
C MET A 78 13.41 2.07 7.88
N VAL A 79 12.55 1.08 8.12
CA VAL A 79 12.99 -0.28 8.46
C VAL A 79 12.60 -1.18 7.29
N PRO A 80 13.56 -1.85 6.64
CA PRO A 80 13.25 -2.74 5.52
C PRO A 80 12.42 -3.94 6.00
N LEU A 81 11.44 -4.33 5.18
CA LEU A 81 10.65 -5.55 5.35
C LEU A 81 11.01 -6.51 4.22
N THR A 82 12.05 -7.32 4.46
CA THR A 82 12.63 -8.24 3.47
C THR A 82 12.90 -9.62 4.08
N GLY A 83 13.32 -10.57 3.25
CA GLY A 83 13.77 -11.90 3.67
C GLY A 83 12.72 -12.99 3.41
N GLU A 84 13.08 -14.23 3.73
CA GLU A 84 12.32 -15.44 3.33
C GLU A 84 10.84 -15.40 3.77
N VAL A 85 10.56 -14.85 4.95
CA VAL A 85 9.18 -14.70 5.46
C VAL A 85 8.35 -13.79 4.55
N VAL A 86 8.91 -12.65 4.13
CA VAL A 86 8.25 -11.71 3.22
C VAL A 86 8.13 -12.33 1.82
N ASP A 87 9.16 -13.00 1.36
CA ASP A 87 9.18 -13.66 0.05
C ASP A 87 8.06 -14.71 -0.06
N LYS A 88 7.92 -15.55 0.95
CA LYS A 88 6.83 -16.52 1.05
C LYS A 88 5.46 -15.84 1.15
N LEU A 89 5.33 -14.81 1.99
CA LEU A 89 4.08 -14.06 2.15
C LEU A 89 3.63 -13.46 0.82
N VAL A 90 4.53 -12.86 0.05
CA VAL A 90 4.22 -12.29 -1.27
C VAL A 90 3.86 -13.40 -2.27
N ALA A 91 4.60 -14.51 -2.30
CA ALA A 91 4.33 -15.61 -3.22
C ALA A 91 2.96 -16.29 -2.99
N GLU A 92 2.51 -16.38 -1.74
CA GLU A 92 1.24 -17.03 -1.38
C GLU A 92 0.01 -16.12 -1.54
N ASN A 93 0.21 -14.81 -1.80
CA ASN A 93 -0.87 -13.82 -1.76
C ASN A 93 -0.79 -12.87 -2.98
N PRO A 94 -1.66 -13.04 -4.00
CA PRO A 94 -1.52 -12.39 -5.32
C PRO A 94 -1.77 -10.87 -5.31
N TYR A 95 -2.28 -10.31 -4.22
CA TYR A 95 -2.49 -8.87 -4.04
C TYR A 95 -1.29 -8.17 -3.39
N TYR A 96 -0.26 -8.90 -2.96
CA TYR A 96 1.01 -8.32 -2.51
C TYR A 96 2.04 -8.30 -3.63
N ALA A 97 2.89 -7.28 -3.61
CA ALA A 97 4.07 -7.17 -4.45
C ALA A 97 5.26 -6.70 -3.61
N LYS A 98 6.47 -7.14 -4.00
CA LYS A 98 7.70 -6.54 -3.49
C LYS A 98 7.83 -5.11 -4.02
N ALA A 99 8.38 -4.22 -3.21
CA ALA A 99 8.58 -2.83 -3.56
C ALA A 99 9.92 -2.32 -3.01
N ILE A 100 10.44 -1.27 -3.63
CA ILE A 100 11.60 -0.52 -3.15
C ILE A 100 11.14 0.92 -2.98
N ILE A 101 11.34 1.47 -1.78
CA ILE A 101 11.23 2.91 -1.55
C ILE A 101 12.61 3.51 -1.88
N PRO A 102 12.73 4.37 -2.90
CA PRO A 102 14.03 4.90 -3.31
C PRO A 102 14.70 5.70 -2.20
N GLY A 103 16.00 5.49 -2.03
CA GLY A 103 16.85 6.26 -1.14
C GLY A 103 16.84 7.75 -1.48
N GLY A 104 16.89 8.59 -0.45
CA GLY A 104 16.82 10.04 -0.59
C GLY A 104 15.43 10.59 -0.88
N LEU A 105 14.40 9.74 -1.07
CA LEU A 105 13.01 10.19 -1.20
C LEU A 105 12.51 10.90 0.07
N TYR A 106 13.03 10.48 1.23
CA TYR A 106 12.70 11.05 2.53
C TYR A 106 13.95 11.49 3.27
N ALA A 107 13.84 12.60 4.02
CA ALA A 107 14.93 13.12 4.82
C ALA A 107 15.50 12.03 5.75
N ASN A 108 16.81 12.07 6.00
CA ASN A 108 17.50 11.15 6.91
C ASN A 108 17.46 9.66 6.49
N ASN A 109 17.00 9.32 5.28
CA ASN A 109 16.94 7.97 4.75
C ASN A 109 17.58 7.93 3.34
N PRO A 110 18.92 7.97 3.24
CA PRO A 110 19.61 8.11 1.96
C PRO A 110 19.62 6.82 1.12
N ASP A 111 19.41 5.67 1.75
CA ASP A 111 19.52 4.36 1.12
C ASP A 111 18.16 3.79 0.72
N ASP A 112 18.14 2.96 -0.32
CA ASP A 112 16.95 2.22 -0.75
C ASP A 112 16.42 1.34 0.39
N THR A 113 15.10 1.38 0.60
CA THR A 113 14.42 0.50 1.56
C THR A 113 13.58 -0.54 0.84
N GLY A 114 14.02 -1.79 0.89
CA GLY A 114 13.23 -2.93 0.41
C GLY A 114 12.05 -3.21 1.32
N THR A 115 10.87 -3.44 0.73
CA THR A 115 9.64 -3.74 1.44
C THR A 115 8.67 -4.54 0.57
N PHE A 116 7.45 -4.75 1.04
CA PHE A 116 6.33 -5.23 0.26
C PHE A 116 5.09 -4.37 0.53
N GLY A 117 4.11 -4.42 -0.35
CA GLY A 117 2.87 -3.68 -0.20
C GLY A 117 1.75 -4.29 -1.03
N VAL A 118 0.54 -3.80 -0.82
CA VAL A 118 -0.60 -4.14 -1.67
C VAL A 118 -0.56 -3.33 -2.96
N LEU A 119 -1.08 -3.92 -4.03
CA LEU A 119 -1.42 -3.17 -5.23
C LEU A 119 -2.80 -2.50 -5.03
N ALA A 120 -2.84 -1.17 -5.05
CA ALA A 120 -4.08 -0.43 -4.87
C ALA A 120 -5.00 -0.64 -6.07
N THR A 121 -6.24 -1.04 -5.80
CA THR A 121 -7.26 -1.32 -6.83
C THR A 121 -8.50 -0.46 -6.59
N LEU A 122 -9.09 0.05 -7.68
CA LEU A 122 -10.39 0.72 -7.64
C LEU A 122 -11.48 -0.35 -7.75
N VAL A 123 -12.29 -0.47 -6.71
CA VAL A 123 -13.38 -1.47 -6.64
C VAL A 123 -14.75 -0.79 -6.66
N THR A 124 -15.74 -1.51 -7.16
CA THR A 124 -17.14 -1.07 -7.18
C THR A 124 -18.08 -2.23 -6.85
N SER A 125 -19.34 -1.93 -6.57
CA SER A 125 -20.37 -2.96 -6.40
C SER A 125 -20.77 -3.56 -7.74
N ALA A 126 -20.99 -4.87 -7.79
CA ALA A 126 -21.59 -5.56 -8.95
C ALA A 126 -23.02 -5.08 -9.30
N LYS A 127 -23.62 -4.22 -8.46
CA LYS A 127 -24.95 -3.62 -8.70
C LYS A 127 -24.89 -2.32 -9.50
N VAL A 128 -23.70 -1.76 -9.71
CA VAL A 128 -23.56 -0.53 -10.50
C VAL A 128 -23.83 -0.85 -11.97
N PRO A 129 -24.61 -0.03 -12.71
CA PRO A 129 -24.87 -0.29 -14.12
C PRO A 129 -23.58 -0.40 -14.94
N ASP A 130 -23.54 -1.38 -15.85
CA ASP A 130 -22.38 -1.63 -16.72
C ASP A 130 -21.93 -0.40 -17.47
N GLU A 131 -22.87 0.40 -17.99
CA GLU A 131 -22.57 1.63 -18.71
C GLU A 131 -21.83 2.65 -17.84
N SER A 132 -22.23 2.81 -16.57
CA SER A 132 -21.56 3.74 -15.66
C SER A 132 -20.12 3.32 -15.40
N VAL A 133 -19.87 2.01 -15.21
CA VAL A 133 -18.52 1.50 -14.99
C VAL A 133 -17.68 1.56 -16.27
N TYR A 134 -18.28 1.29 -17.42
CA TYR A 134 -17.63 1.45 -18.72
C TYR A 134 -17.16 2.89 -18.94
N GLN A 135 -18.05 3.87 -18.72
CA GLN A 135 -17.70 5.28 -18.91
C GLN A 135 -16.65 5.77 -17.91
N LEU A 136 -16.73 5.34 -16.65
CA LEU A 136 -15.69 5.65 -15.66
C LEU A 136 -14.32 5.08 -16.08
N THR A 137 -14.30 3.79 -16.45
CA THR A 137 -13.08 3.12 -16.90
C THR A 137 -12.51 3.84 -18.11
N ARG A 138 -13.35 4.11 -19.11
CA ARG A 138 -12.98 4.85 -20.31
C ARG A 138 -12.41 6.23 -20.00
N ALA A 139 -13.05 7.00 -19.13
CA ALA A 139 -12.59 8.33 -18.77
C ALA A 139 -11.18 8.32 -18.14
N VAL A 140 -10.88 7.33 -17.29
CA VAL A 140 -9.54 7.17 -16.69
C VAL A 140 -8.50 6.85 -17.76
N PHE A 141 -8.76 5.87 -18.61
CA PHE A 141 -7.75 5.36 -19.54
C PHE A 141 -7.62 6.18 -20.83
N GLU A 142 -8.63 6.96 -21.22
CA GLU A 142 -8.50 7.92 -22.34
C GLU A 142 -7.80 9.22 -21.92
N ASN A 143 -7.78 9.54 -20.62
CA ASN A 143 -7.08 10.70 -20.06
C ASN A 143 -5.91 10.26 -19.17
N PHE A 144 -5.24 9.16 -19.55
CA PHE A 144 -4.32 8.47 -18.64
C PHE A 144 -3.12 9.31 -18.21
N ASP A 145 -2.57 10.15 -19.10
CA ASP A 145 -1.47 11.05 -18.75
C ASP A 145 -1.89 12.11 -17.72
N GLU A 146 -3.08 12.67 -17.86
CA GLU A 146 -3.66 13.58 -16.87
C GLU A 146 -3.90 12.84 -15.55
N PHE A 147 -4.48 11.64 -15.59
CA PHE A 147 -4.66 10.80 -14.41
C PHE A 147 -3.34 10.54 -13.68
N LYS A 148 -2.26 10.22 -14.42
CA LYS A 148 -0.92 10.01 -13.85
C LYS A 148 -0.34 11.28 -13.21
N SER A 149 -0.74 12.46 -13.69
CA SER A 149 -0.29 13.75 -13.13
C SER A 149 -0.92 14.08 -11.77
N LEU A 150 -2.06 13.45 -11.43
CA LEU A 150 -2.79 13.74 -10.19
C LEU A 150 -2.01 13.35 -8.92
N HIS A 151 -1.08 12.40 -9.01
CA HIS A 151 -0.23 12.02 -7.89
C HIS A 151 1.08 11.37 -8.36
N PRO A 152 2.25 11.68 -7.77
CA PRO A 152 3.52 11.09 -8.21
C PRO A 152 3.58 9.55 -8.15
N ALA A 153 2.83 8.93 -7.22
CA ALA A 153 2.71 7.47 -7.13
C ALA A 153 2.13 6.82 -8.41
N PHE A 154 1.43 7.59 -9.25
CA PHE A 154 0.85 7.09 -10.50
C PHE A 154 1.85 7.11 -11.67
N ALA A 155 3.05 7.67 -11.50
CA ALA A 155 4.02 7.84 -12.58
C ALA A 155 4.43 6.53 -13.27
N ASN A 156 4.38 5.40 -12.56
CA ASN A 156 4.77 4.08 -13.07
C ASN A 156 3.59 3.19 -13.46
N LEU A 157 2.36 3.72 -13.48
CA LEU A 157 1.22 2.94 -13.92
C LEU A 157 1.31 2.65 -15.43
N GLU A 158 1.03 1.39 -15.76
CA GLU A 158 0.97 0.86 -17.12
C GLU A 158 -0.42 0.25 -17.33
N PRO A 159 -1.22 0.73 -18.32
CA PRO A 159 -2.61 0.30 -18.46
C PRO A 159 -2.78 -1.21 -18.59
N ALA A 160 -1.93 -1.87 -19.38
CA ALA A 160 -2.00 -3.31 -19.61
C ALA A 160 -1.76 -4.13 -18.32
N LYS A 161 -0.93 -3.66 -17.40
CA LYS A 161 -0.68 -4.32 -16.11
C LYS A 161 -1.84 -4.13 -15.14
N MET A 162 -2.42 -2.93 -15.12
CA MET A 162 -3.55 -2.57 -14.24
C MET A 162 -4.80 -3.44 -14.47
N VAL A 163 -4.95 -4.06 -15.63
CA VAL A 163 -6.10 -4.93 -15.95
C VAL A 163 -6.09 -6.23 -15.14
N SER A 164 -4.92 -6.76 -14.79
CA SER A 164 -4.79 -8.09 -14.19
C SER A 164 -4.04 -8.12 -12.86
N GLU A 165 -3.08 -7.22 -12.64
CA GLU A 165 -2.24 -7.25 -11.45
C GLU A 165 -2.99 -6.72 -10.21
N GLY A 166 -2.86 -7.41 -9.08
CA GLY A 166 -3.42 -6.96 -7.80
C GLY A 166 -4.92 -7.20 -7.61
N ASN A 167 -5.61 -7.78 -8.60
CA ASN A 167 -7.04 -8.05 -8.51
C ASN A 167 -7.34 -9.21 -7.56
N SER A 168 -8.19 -8.95 -6.57
CA SER A 168 -8.70 -9.93 -5.61
C SER A 168 -10.18 -10.30 -5.84
N ALA A 169 -10.83 -9.64 -6.80
CA ALA A 169 -12.22 -9.86 -7.20
C ALA A 169 -12.33 -9.89 -8.74
N PRO A 170 -13.41 -10.49 -9.29
CA PRO A 170 -13.68 -10.44 -10.72
C PRO A 170 -13.81 -9.00 -11.25
N LEU A 171 -13.47 -8.79 -12.52
CA LEU A 171 -13.70 -7.53 -13.20
C LEU A 171 -15.21 -7.26 -13.34
N HIS A 172 -15.59 -5.99 -13.22
CA HIS A 172 -16.94 -5.57 -13.52
C HIS A 172 -17.20 -5.66 -15.03
N PRO A 173 -18.38 -6.12 -15.52
CA PRO A 173 -18.62 -6.30 -16.96
C PRO A 173 -18.38 -5.03 -17.79
N GLY A 174 -18.79 -3.86 -17.29
CA GLY A 174 -18.47 -2.57 -17.90
C GLY A 174 -16.96 -2.29 -18.09
N ALA A 175 -16.13 -2.61 -17.10
CA ALA A 175 -14.67 -2.44 -17.20
C ALA A 175 -14.07 -3.51 -18.13
N GLU A 176 -14.52 -4.75 -18.01
CA GLU A 176 -14.10 -5.88 -18.86
C GLU A 176 -14.32 -5.59 -20.34
N LYS A 177 -15.50 -5.05 -20.69
CA LYS A 177 -15.83 -4.62 -22.05
C LYS A 177 -14.81 -3.60 -22.58
N TYR A 178 -14.51 -2.55 -21.81
CA TYR A 178 -13.53 -1.54 -22.21
C TYR A 178 -12.12 -2.14 -22.41
N PHE A 179 -11.68 -2.99 -21.48
CA PHE A 179 -10.35 -3.61 -21.58
C PHE A 179 -10.21 -4.55 -22.78
N LYS A 180 -11.28 -5.25 -23.16
CA LYS A 180 -11.34 -6.05 -24.40
C LYS A 180 -11.24 -5.17 -25.65
N GLU A 181 -11.95 -4.04 -25.68
CA GLU A 181 -11.89 -3.08 -26.80
C GLU A 181 -10.49 -2.48 -26.99
N LYS A 182 -9.73 -2.27 -25.91
CA LYS A 182 -8.33 -1.82 -25.97
C LYS A 182 -7.32 -2.94 -26.23
N GLY A 183 -7.76 -4.21 -26.26
CA GLY A 183 -6.89 -5.37 -26.44
C GLY A 183 -6.00 -5.68 -25.24
N TRP A 184 -6.31 -5.14 -24.06
CA TRP A 184 -5.59 -5.42 -22.82
C TRP A 184 -6.11 -6.66 -22.09
N LEU A 185 -7.33 -7.09 -22.41
CA LEU A 185 -7.90 -8.34 -21.96
C LEU A 185 -8.23 -9.21 -23.17
N LYS A 186 -7.77 -10.47 -23.17
CA LYS A 186 -7.99 -11.44 -24.24
C LYS A 186 -9.29 -12.22 -24.03
#